data_AF-A0A8H5X7R8-F1
#
_entry.id   AF-A0A8H5X7R8-F1
#
_cell.length_a   1.000
_cell.length_b   1.000
_cell.length_c   1.000
_cell.angle_alpha   90.00
_cell.angle_beta   90.00
_cell.angle_gamma   90.00
#
_symmetry.space_group_name_H-M   'P 1'
#
loop_
_entity.id
_entity.type
_entity.pdbx_description
1 polymer ?
#
loop_
_entity_poly.entity_id
_entity_poly.type
_entity_poly.pdbx_seq_one_letter_code
_entity_poly.pdbx_strand_id
1 'polypeptide(L)'
;MSHPQSFFHHTTLTPGSLLHRRRATVSKTTLHTQLKRLRETGRYDCFKLQWHEIYADKSMWPVPFHLFWDSDIAKWIEGACY
;
A
#
# COMPACT_ATOMS: atom_id res chain seq x y z
N MET A 1 -34.50 5.32 4.60
CA MET A 1 -33.03 5.48 4.55
C MET A 1 -32.46 4.23 3.89
N SER A 2 -31.98 4.31 2.65
CA SER A 2 -31.75 3.14 1.78
C SER A 2 -30.39 2.44 1.93
N HIS A 3 -29.43 2.99 2.68
CA HIS A 3 -28.09 2.42 2.82
C HIS A 3 -27.58 2.53 4.27
N PRO A 4 -27.89 1.53 5.13
CA PRO A 4 -27.58 1.59 6.56
C PRO A 4 -26.10 1.35 6.91
N GLN A 5 -25.25 1.03 5.95
CA GLN A 5 -23.89 0.57 6.23
C GLN A 5 -22.83 1.59 5.78
N SER A 6 -22.32 2.34 6.75
CA SER A 6 -21.32 3.39 6.54
C SER A 6 -19.89 2.94 6.83
N PHE A 7 -19.72 1.86 7.61
CA PHE A 7 -18.42 1.43 8.14
C PHE A 7 -18.13 -0.06 7.89
N PHE A 8 -16.87 -0.36 7.56
CA PHE A 8 -16.42 -1.72 7.24
C PHE A 8 -16.48 -2.70 8.42
N HIS A 9 -16.29 -2.23 9.66
CA HIS A 9 -16.32 -3.08 10.85
C HIS A 9 -17.72 -3.65 11.15
N HIS A 10 -18.77 -3.03 10.63
CA HIS A 10 -20.14 -3.56 10.70
C HIS A 10 -20.46 -4.55 9.57
N THR A 11 -19.51 -4.85 8.68
CA THR A 11 -19.73 -5.72 7.52
C THR A 11 -19.10 -7.09 7.72
N THR A 12 -19.92 -8.14 7.70
CA THR A 12 -19.46 -9.53 7.71
C THR A 12 -19.45 -10.11 6.31
N LEU A 13 -18.35 -10.77 5.94
CA LEU A 13 -18.28 -11.53 4.69
C LEU A 13 -18.69 -12.98 4.95
N THR A 14 -19.57 -13.53 4.12
CA THR A 14 -20.01 -14.93 4.21
C THR A 14 -18.78 -15.86 4.19
N PRO A 15 -18.60 -16.76 5.19
CA PRO A 15 -17.48 -17.70 5.21
C PRO A 15 -17.39 -18.50 3.92
N GLY A 16 -16.15 -18.68 3.40
CA GLY A 16 -15.90 -19.42 2.16
C GLY A 16 -16.21 -18.66 0.86
N SER A 17 -16.93 -17.54 0.92
CA SER A 17 -17.15 -16.68 -0.25
C SER A 17 -15.83 -16.20 -0.86
N LEU A 18 -15.89 -15.76 -2.12
CA LEU A 18 -14.71 -15.24 -2.83
C LEU A 18 -14.05 -14.08 -2.06
N LEU A 19 -14.84 -13.13 -1.57
CA LEU A 19 -14.34 -11.97 -0.84
C LEU A 19 -13.78 -12.35 0.52
N HIS A 20 -14.42 -13.28 1.24
CA HIS A 20 -13.90 -13.81 2.50
C HIS A 20 -12.51 -14.44 2.31
N ARG A 21 -12.36 -15.30 1.29
CA ARG A 21 -11.07 -15.94 0.97
C ARG A 21 -10.02 -14.92 0.56
N ARG A 22 -10.37 -13.95 -0.30
CA ARG A 22 -9.45 -12.86 -0.69
C ARG A 22 -8.99 -12.05 0.50
N ARG A 23 -9.89 -11.61 1.39
CA ARG A 23 -9.52 -10.86 2.60
C ARG A 23 -8.57 -11.66 3.49
N ALA A 24 -8.83 -12.96 3.66
CA ALA A 24 -7.94 -13.85 4.42
C ALA A 24 -6.54 -13.96 3.78
N THR A 25 -6.44 -14.12 2.46
CA THR A 25 -5.16 -14.14 1.75
C THR A 25 -4.41 -12.82 1.87
N VAL A 26 -5.13 -11.69 1.73
CA VAL A 26 -4.52 -10.35 1.83
C VAL A 26 -3.89 -10.16 3.21
N SER A 27 -4.66 -10.45 4.27
CA SER A 27 -4.21 -10.32 5.65
C SER A 27 -3.04 -11.26 5.98
N LYS A 28 -3.13 -12.55 5.61
CA LYS A 28 -2.13 -13.56 6.00
C LYS A 28 -0.85 -13.54 5.15
N THR A 29 -0.94 -13.10 3.90
CA THR A 29 0.17 -13.25 2.94
C THR A 29 0.52 -11.93 2.27
N THR A 30 -0.45 -11.27 1.64
CA THR A 30 -0.16 -10.11 0.78
C THR A 30 0.47 -8.96 1.55
N LEU A 31 -0.07 -8.58 2.72
CA LEU A 31 0.47 -7.48 3.52
C LEU A 31 1.92 -7.73 3.94
N HIS A 32 2.26 -8.95 4.36
CA HIS A 32 3.61 -9.32 4.76
C HIS A 32 4.58 -9.33 3.57
N THR A 33 4.15 -9.88 2.43
CA THR A 33 4.95 -9.90 1.20
C THR A 33 5.19 -8.48 0.68
N GLN A 34 4.18 -7.61 0.70
CA GLN A 34 4.31 -6.21 0.34
C GLN A 34 5.30 -5.49 1.27
N LEU A 35 5.17 -5.65 2.59
CA LEU A 35 6.10 -5.04 3.55
C LEU A 35 7.54 -5.48 3.31
N LYS A 36 7.76 -6.78 3.07
CA LYS A 36 9.08 -7.32 2.70
C LYS A 36 9.63 -6.62 1.46
N ARG A 37 8.82 -6.51 0.40
CA ARG A 37 9.23 -5.83 -0.84
C ARG A 37 9.54 -4.34 -0.64
N LEU A 38 8.74 -3.65 0.18
CA LEU A 38 8.97 -2.25 0.52
C LEU A 38 10.31 -2.05 1.24
N ARG A 39 10.69 -2.98 2.12
CA ARG A 39 12.00 -2.99 2.78
C ARG A 39 13.14 -3.29 1.80
N GLU A 40 13.00 -4.33 1.00
CA GLU A 40 14.03 -4.77 0.04
C GLU A 40 14.32 -3.73 -1.04
N THR A 41 13.34 -2.90 -1.39
CA THR A 41 13.48 -1.88 -2.45
C THR A 41 13.82 -0.49 -1.92
N GLY A 42 14.04 -0.33 -0.62
CA GLY A 42 14.37 0.96 0.01
C GLY A 42 13.17 1.89 0.22
N ARG A 43 11.99 1.59 -0.33
CA ARG A 43 10.76 2.40 -0.12
C ARG A 43 10.40 2.56 1.35
N TYR A 44 10.65 1.54 2.16
CA TYR A 44 10.39 1.58 3.61
C TYR A 44 11.11 2.75 4.31
N ASP A 45 12.25 3.17 3.78
CA ASP A 45 13.09 4.21 4.33
C ASP A 45 12.77 5.61 3.76
N CYS A 46 11.71 5.77 2.96
CA CYS A 46 11.39 7.05 2.31
C CYS A 46 11.24 8.21 3.31
N PHE A 47 10.76 7.94 4.53
CA PHE A 47 10.60 8.94 5.59
C PHE A 47 11.90 9.32 6.32
N LYS A 48 13.05 8.71 5.99
CA LYS A 48 14.36 9.20 6.42
C LYS A 48 14.78 10.46 5.64
N LEU A 49 14.03 10.83 4.59
CA LEU A 49 14.21 12.04 3.78
C LEU A 49 15.64 12.21 3.26
N GLN A 50 16.31 11.10 2.95
CA GLN A 50 17.65 11.09 2.38
C GLN A 50 17.59 11.38 0.89
N TRP A 51 18.68 11.93 0.35
CA TRP A 51 18.83 12.12 -1.09
C TRP A 51 18.79 10.77 -1.82
N HIS A 52 18.10 10.73 -2.97
CA HIS A 52 18.07 9.57 -3.85
C HIS A 52 18.70 9.91 -5.21
N GLU A 53 19.59 9.06 -5.71
CA GLU A 53 20.40 9.34 -6.91
C GLU A 53 19.57 9.63 -8.17
N ILE A 54 18.37 9.04 -8.26
CA ILE A 54 17.43 9.29 -9.37
C ILE A 54 17.10 10.79 -9.56
N TYR A 55 17.19 11.61 -8.51
CA TYR A 55 16.93 13.05 -8.61
C TYR A 55 18.09 13.81 -9.28
N ALA A 56 19.28 13.20 -9.38
CA ALA A 56 20.38 13.73 -10.17
C ALA A 56 20.21 13.45 -11.68
N ASP A 57 19.38 12.48 -12.05
CA ASP A 57 19.10 12.15 -13.45
C ASP A 57 18.12 13.17 -14.07
N LYS A 58 18.66 13.97 -14.99
CA LYS A 58 17.93 15.01 -15.74
C LYS A 58 17.69 14.63 -17.21
N SER A 59 17.88 13.36 -17.57
CA SER A 59 17.68 12.87 -18.95
C SER A 59 16.23 12.99 -19.41
N MET A 60 15.26 12.98 -18.48
CA MET A 60 13.85 13.21 -18.77
C MET A 60 13.52 14.70 -18.79
N TRP A 61 13.04 15.19 -19.93
CA TRP A 61 12.55 16.56 -20.13
C TRP A 61 11.08 16.53 -20.58
N PRO A 62 10.21 17.47 -20.16
CA PRO A 62 10.46 18.62 -19.28
C PRO A 62 10.37 18.29 -17.79
N VAL A 63 9.95 17.06 -17.46
CA VAL A 63 9.71 16.62 -16.08
C VAL A 63 10.76 15.58 -15.71
N PRO A 64 11.56 15.78 -14.65
CA PRO A 64 12.54 14.80 -14.20
C PRO A 64 11.87 13.57 -13.58
N PHE A 65 12.64 12.54 -13.28
CA PHE A 65 12.12 11.38 -12.56
C PHE A 65 11.65 11.76 -11.15
N HIS A 66 10.47 11.26 -10.76
CA HIS A 66 9.88 11.44 -9.44
C HIS A 66 9.69 10.10 -8.73
N LEU A 67 9.90 10.08 -7.41
CA LEU A 67 9.57 8.94 -6.56
C LEU A 67 8.40 9.29 -5.66
N PHE A 68 7.32 8.52 -5.76
CA PHE A 68 6.13 8.63 -4.89
C PHE A 68 6.09 7.50 -3.84
N TRP A 69 7.27 7.19 -3.27
CA TRP A 69 7.47 6.04 -2.38
C TRP A 69 6.73 6.16 -1.06
N ASP A 70 6.59 7.38 -0.56
CA ASP A 70 5.74 7.72 0.58
C ASP A 70 4.31 7.23 0.39
N SER A 71 3.76 7.39 -0.81
CA SER A 71 2.41 6.94 -1.15
C SER A 71 2.27 5.41 -1.18
N ASP A 72 3.36 4.66 -1.44
CA ASP A 72 3.34 3.20 -1.37
C ASP A 72 3.26 2.74 0.08
N ILE A 73 4.01 3.40 0.98
CA ILE A 73 3.95 3.12 2.42
C ILE A 73 2.59 3.51 3.00
N ALA A 74 2.06 4.68 2.64
CA ALA A 74 0.76 5.17 3.12
C ALA A 74 -0.38 4.21 2.73
N LYS A 75 -0.44 3.76 1.48
CA LYS A 75 -1.45 2.80 1.02
C LYS A 75 -1.30 1.43 1.69
N TRP A 76 -0.07 1.01 1.97
CA TRP A 76 0.16 -0.23 2.71
C TRP A 76 -0.36 -0.14 4.15
N ILE A 77 -0.08 0.97 4.85
CA ILE A 77 -0.60 1.22 6.21
C ILE A 77 -2.13 1.26 6.19
N GLU A 78 -2.73 1.96 5.22
CA GLU A 78 -4.18 2.00 5.03
C GLU A 78 -4.76 0.59 4.91
N GLY A 79 -4.19 -0.26 4.04
CA GLY A 79 -4.62 -1.64 3.86
C GLY A 79 -4.40 -2.54 5.08
N ALA A 80 -3.45 -2.23 5.95
CA ALA A 80 -3.21 -2.96 7.19
C ALA A 80 -4.16 -2.56 8.33
N CYS A 81 -4.72 -1.35 8.27
CA CYS A 81 -5.67 -0.84 9.26
C CYS A 81 -7.12 -1.32 9.01
N TYR A 82 -7.47 -1.65 7.75
CA TYR A 82 -8.76 -2.23 7.38
C TYR A 82 -8.84 -3.74 7.64
#